data_AF-A0A9D2H9H0-F1
#
_entry.id   AF-A0A9D2H9H0-F1
#
_cell.length_a   1.000
_cell.length_b   1.000
_cell.length_c   1.000
_cell.angle_alpha   90.00
_cell.angle_beta   90.00
_cell.angle_gamma   90.00
#
_symmetry.space_group_name_H-M   'P 1'
#
loop_
_entity.id
_entity.type
_entity.pdbx_description
1 polymer ?
#
loop_
_entity_poly.entity_id
_entity_poly.type
_entity_poly.pdbx_seq_one_letter_code
_entity_poly.pdbx_strand_id
1 'polypeptide(L)'
;MGQNESRTGRKISFVVIVIAAGILAATAFFFVARYVVEYIQEYMKYASLKGTGIILERDGISGLMEWIGEEEDIPDHVNMSYFQADLRKKNGEVYDFRLTLEEYDGQDEYVRDIGFTYDSRTGELERSEDTVTYLAILYDPNAEAEYVDAQFKRIPLQAQMRELGFGRYTAEYQKDRGVEAGTPVIDGTDGDIFPVLTWEEYEQGAGGVSDGSSQVVVSLTDGTGATGQRIEYLCFAADEEALIGHPESVMQTDYKIDRGELMLTDDYGETWISSGLTEEEVQETLDTYRSGNEIPENSFCADNEGTFAVFYGSTPVLRVLTDYGADWTDIPFTQEFPRNCVARVIRFLDGENWYVALGTDWSMGTGGATYVCWTHDGGGTWTSRVVPDTDGLLLTGLEYADIMNGMLTMEGSSGGDTWPHVYMTADGGENFTEIEFPWETLGSDVIFINKVDSLVYENGRYTLIMGQGGYGNRKARFSAEALDGEWTFEESYIGTVHTWG
;
A
#
# COMPACT_ATOMS: atom_id res chain seq x y z
N MET A 1 16.60 -69.24 -60.00
CA MET A 1 16.92 -67.99 -59.27
C MET A 1 15.94 -67.88 -58.12
N GLY A 2 16.36 -68.09 -56.86
CA GLY A 2 15.40 -68.08 -55.74
C GLY A 2 15.94 -68.53 -54.39
N GLN A 3 17.20 -68.25 -54.07
CA GLN A 3 17.79 -68.60 -52.77
C GLN A 3 18.70 -67.51 -52.16
N ASN A 4 18.63 -66.27 -52.65
CA ASN A 4 19.47 -65.17 -52.15
C ASN A 4 18.71 -64.00 -51.47
N GLU A 5 17.37 -64.05 -51.36
CA GLU A 5 16.60 -62.94 -50.78
C GLU A 5 16.33 -63.10 -49.26
N SER A 6 16.24 -64.33 -48.72
CA SER A 6 15.89 -64.52 -47.29
C SER A 6 17.03 -64.29 -46.30
N ARG A 7 18.30 -64.39 -46.75
CA ARG A 7 19.49 -64.14 -45.91
C ARG A 7 19.82 -62.64 -45.79
N THR A 8 19.40 -61.84 -46.77
CA THR A 8 19.67 -60.40 -46.85
C THR A 8 18.67 -59.61 -45.98
N GLY A 9 17.39 -59.99 -46.00
CA GLY A 9 16.36 -59.38 -45.13
C GLY A 9 16.59 -59.59 -43.63
N ARG A 10 17.05 -60.79 -43.21
CA ARG A 10 17.41 -61.06 -41.80
C ARG A 10 18.66 -60.30 -41.32
N LYS A 11 19.64 -60.09 -42.20
CA LYS A 11 20.84 -59.30 -41.88
C LYS A 11 20.52 -57.80 -41.77
N ILE A 12 19.67 -57.28 -42.64
CA ILE A 12 19.22 -55.88 -42.59
C ILE A 12 18.38 -55.63 -41.33
N SER A 13 17.45 -56.53 -41.00
CA SER A 13 16.63 -56.41 -39.79
C SER A 13 17.45 -56.50 -38.49
N PHE A 14 18.47 -57.37 -38.43
CA PHE A 14 19.39 -57.44 -37.29
C PHE A 14 20.26 -56.18 -37.14
N VAL A 15 20.75 -55.62 -38.25
CA VAL A 15 21.55 -54.38 -38.24
C VAL A 15 20.70 -53.18 -37.78
N VAL A 16 19.44 -53.08 -38.21
CA VAL A 16 18.52 -52.02 -37.77
C VAL A 16 18.24 -52.12 -36.26
N ILE A 17 18.06 -53.33 -35.71
CA ILE A 17 17.84 -53.52 -34.27
C ILE A 17 19.09 -53.16 -33.45
N VAL A 18 20.29 -53.52 -33.91
CA VAL A 18 21.55 -53.17 -33.23
C VAL A 18 21.82 -51.66 -33.28
N ILE A 19 21.51 -50.99 -34.40
CA ILE A 19 21.61 -49.53 -34.51
C ILE A 19 20.59 -48.85 -33.59
N ALA A 20 19.33 -49.31 -33.57
CA ALA A 20 18.31 -48.78 -32.68
C ALA A 20 18.68 -48.97 -31.19
N ALA A 21 19.19 -50.14 -30.81
CA ALA A 21 19.70 -50.41 -29.46
C ALA A 21 20.92 -49.55 -29.12
N GLY A 22 21.82 -49.33 -30.07
CA GLY A 22 22.98 -48.43 -29.92
C GLY A 22 22.57 -46.97 -29.74
N ILE A 23 21.56 -46.50 -30.48
CA ILE A 23 20.99 -45.15 -30.34
C ILE A 23 20.31 -45.02 -28.97
N LEU A 24 19.48 -45.98 -28.56
CA LEU A 24 18.83 -46.01 -27.24
C LEU A 24 19.84 -46.03 -26.08
N ALA A 25 20.92 -46.80 -26.21
CA ALA A 25 21.99 -46.83 -25.21
C ALA A 25 22.78 -45.51 -25.18
N ALA A 26 23.02 -44.90 -26.34
CA ALA A 26 23.68 -43.60 -26.43
C ALA A 26 22.82 -42.46 -25.86
N THR A 27 21.51 -42.43 -26.14
CA THR A 27 20.58 -41.48 -25.52
C THR A 27 20.50 -41.71 -24.02
N ALA A 28 20.33 -42.96 -23.55
CA ALA A 28 20.33 -43.27 -22.11
C ALA A 28 21.64 -42.81 -21.43
N PHE A 29 22.79 -43.04 -22.06
CA PHE A 29 24.08 -42.57 -21.56
C PHE A 29 24.18 -41.03 -21.55
N PHE A 30 23.65 -40.35 -22.56
CA PHE A 30 23.61 -38.88 -22.62
C PHE A 30 22.71 -38.31 -21.52
N PHE A 31 21.55 -38.91 -21.26
CA PHE A 31 20.65 -38.53 -20.17
C PHE A 31 21.29 -38.75 -18.80
N VAL A 32 21.93 -39.91 -18.59
CA VAL A 32 22.64 -40.20 -17.33
C VAL A 32 23.84 -39.28 -17.15
N ALA A 33 24.63 -39.03 -18.20
CA ALA A 33 25.77 -38.12 -18.14
C ALA A 33 25.34 -36.67 -17.85
N ARG A 34 24.27 -36.21 -18.50
CA ARG A 34 23.67 -34.89 -18.23
C ARG A 34 23.19 -34.79 -16.78
N TYR A 35 22.45 -35.79 -16.30
CA TYR A 35 21.98 -35.85 -14.91
C TYR A 35 23.14 -35.83 -13.90
N VAL A 36 24.22 -36.58 -14.17
CA VAL A 36 25.42 -36.61 -13.32
C VAL A 36 26.14 -35.26 -13.35
N VAL A 37 26.23 -34.59 -14.49
CA VAL A 37 26.84 -33.26 -14.60
C VAL A 37 26.02 -32.20 -13.86
N GLU A 38 24.71 -32.16 -14.07
CA GLU A 38 23.79 -31.26 -13.36
C GLU A 38 23.89 -31.50 -11.84
N TYR A 39 23.89 -32.77 -11.40
CA TYR A 39 24.07 -33.13 -10.00
C TYR A 39 25.41 -32.68 -9.42
N ILE A 40 26.53 -32.82 -10.16
CA ILE A 40 27.86 -32.38 -9.70
C ILE A 40 27.93 -30.86 -9.65
N GLN A 41 27.38 -30.15 -10.63
CA GLN A 41 27.34 -28.69 -10.65
C GLN A 41 26.51 -28.13 -9.49
N GLU A 42 25.34 -28.72 -9.25
CA GLU A 42 24.49 -28.38 -8.12
C GLU A 42 25.19 -28.67 -6.78
N TYR A 43 25.80 -29.86 -6.65
CA TYR A 43 26.57 -30.23 -5.46
C TYR A 43 27.72 -29.26 -5.21
N MET A 44 28.51 -28.90 -6.23
CA MET A 44 29.61 -27.96 -6.10
C MET A 44 29.13 -26.55 -5.74
N LYS A 45 28.00 -26.10 -6.30
CA LYS A 45 27.38 -24.80 -5.97
C LYS A 45 27.02 -24.72 -4.50
N TYR A 46 26.29 -25.71 -3.98
CA TYR A 46 25.82 -25.69 -2.59
C TYR A 46 26.88 -26.13 -1.57
N ALA A 47 27.90 -26.89 -1.97
CA ALA A 47 28.99 -27.27 -1.07
C ALA A 47 29.90 -26.09 -0.68
N SER A 48 29.91 -25.00 -1.45
CA SER A 48 30.61 -23.77 -1.10
C SER A 48 29.79 -22.78 -0.26
N LEU A 49 28.49 -23.05 -0.07
CA LEU A 49 27.59 -22.19 0.68
C LEU A 49 27.43 -22.71 2.11
N LYS A 50 27.24 -21.79 3.05
CA LYS A 50 26.82 -22.08 4.42
C LYS A 50 25.29 -22.06 4.45
N GLY A 51 24.66 -23.22 4.32
CA GLY A 51 23.20 -23.33 4.43
C GLY A 51 22.73 -23.17 5.87
N THR A 52 21.50 -22.73 6.06
CA THR A 52 20.86 -22.62 7.38
C THR A 52 20.49 -24.00 7.95
N GLY A 53 20.33 -25.01 7.09
CA GLY A 53 19.80 -26.32 7.46
C GLY A 53 18.27 -26.36 7.63
N ILE A 54 17.60 -25.21 7.50
CA ILE A 54 16.14 -25.05 7.63
C ILE A 54 15.47 -25.45 6.31
N ILE A 55 14.57 -26.42 6.37
CA ILE A 55 13.75 -26.88 5.27
C ILE A 55 12.40 -26.16 5.34
N LEU A 56 12.15 -25.21 4.43
CA LEU A 56 11.01 -24.30 4.54
C LEU A 56 9.65 -25.01 4.65
N GLU A 57 9.41 -26.08 3.89
CA GLU A 57 8.15 -26.86 3.97
C GLU A 57 7.95 -27.56 5.33
N ARG A 58 9.03 -27.97 5.99
CA ARG A 58 8.98 -28.76 7.24
C ARG A 58 9.07 -27.89 8.48
N ASP A 59 10.07 -27.02 8.47
CA ASP A 59 10.46 -26.19 9.60
C ASP A 59 9.72 -24.84 9.59
N GLY A 60 9.30 -24.37 8.40
CA GLY A 60 8.58 -23.11 8.21
C GLY A 60 9.41 -21.87 8.50
N ILE A 61 8.70 -20.75 8.66
CA ILE A 61 9.27 -19.46 9.06
C ILE A 61 9.68 -19.52 10.53
N SER A 62 8.92 -20.21 11.37
CA SER A 62 9.24 -20.45 12.79
C SER A 62 10.62 -21.10 12.97
N GLY A 63 10.96 -22.14 12.21
CA GLY A 63 12.29 -22.74 12.27
C GLY A 63 13.41 -21.80 11.78
N LEU A 64 13.11 -20.90 10.85
CA LEU A 64 14.06 -19.86 10.43
C LEU A 64 14.24 -18.80 11.52
N MET A 65 13.16 -18.38 12.18
CA MET A 65 13.21 -17.46 13.31
C MET A 65 13.96 -18.06 14.50
N GLU A 66 13.77 -19.35 14.80
CA GLU A 66 14.57 -20.06 15.81
C GLU A 66 16.07 -20.03 15.46
N TRP A 67 16.41 -20.22 14.18
CA TRP A 67 17.80 -20.16 13.69
C TRP A 67 18.40 -18.74 13.82
N ILE A 68 17.64 -17.70 13.48
CA ILE A 68 18.04 -16.29 13.69
C ILE A 68 18.22 -16.03 15.20
N GLY A 69 17.30 -16.55 16.02
CA GLY A 69 17.29 -16.47 17.48
C GLY A 69 18.53 -17.04 18.18
N GLU A 70 19.35 -17.84 17.50
CA GLU A 70 20.63 -18.31 18.01
C GLU A 70 21.69 -17.19 18.08
N GLU A 71 21.56 -16.15 17.24
CA GLU A 71 22.51 -15.05 17.10
C GLU A 71 21.92 -13.67 17.43
N GLU A 72 20.64 -13.44 17.15
CA GLU A 72 19.95 -12.14 17.26
C GLU A 72 18.62 -12.26 18.03
N ASP A 73 18.14 -11.15 18.60
CA ASP A 73 16.85 -11.10 19.31
C ASP A 73 15.68 -10.83 18.34
N ILE A 74 14.56 -11.51 18.57
CA ILE A 74 13.32 -11.39 17.78
C ILE A 74 12.17 -11.08 18.74
N PRO A 75 11.40 -9.99 18.53
CA PRO A 75 10.25 -9.68 19.37
C PRO A 75 9.15 -10.74 19.26
N ASP A 76 8.35 -10.86 20.33
CA ASP A 76 7.29 -11.88 20.42
C ASP A 76 6.04 -11.54 19.60
N HIS A 77 5.75 -10.25 19.38
CA HIS A 77 4.53 -9.76 18.72
C HIS A 77 4.90 -9.05 17.42
N VAL A 78 4.81 -9.76 16.30
CA VAL A 78 5.35 -9.31 15.01
C VAL A 78 4.48 -9.72 13.83
N ASN A 79 4.21 -8.74 12.96
CA ASN A 79 3.86 -9.05 11.58
C ASN A 79 5.11 -9.30 10.76
N MET A 80 5.04 -10.21 9.81
CA MET A 80 6.03 -10.31 8.73
C MET A 80 5.57 -9.38 7.61
N SER A 81 6.33 -8.31 7.30
CA SER A 81 5.99 -7.43 6.17
C SER A 81 6.59 -7.93 4.86
N TYR A 82 7.78 -8.53 4.91
CA TYR A 82 8.47 -9.04 3.74
C TYR A 82 9.30 -10.28 4.03
N PHE A 83 9.26 -11.25 3.13
CA PHE A 83 10.14 -12.40 3.13
C PHE A 83 10.53 -12.79 1.72
N GLN A 84 11.82 -13.06 1.52
CA GLN A 84 12.34 -13.66 0.31
C GLN A 84 13.46 -14.62 0.67
N ALA A 85 13.39 -15.86 0.19
CA ALA A 85 14.39 -16.89 0.48
C ALA A 85 14.75 -17.73 -0.74
N ASP A 86 16.05 -17.88 -0.98
CA ASP A 86 16.59 -18.80 -1.97
C ASP A 86 16.58 -20.24 -1.45
N LEU A 87 15.97 -21.12 -2.24
CA LEU A 87 15.76 -22.51 -1.88
C LEU A 87 16.69 -23.45 -2.65
N ARG A 88 17.12 -24.51 -1.97
CA ARG A 88 17.76 -25.64 -2.62
C ARG A 88 16.76 -26.40 -3.46
N LYS A 89 17.10 -26.60 -4.74
CA LYS A 89 16.29 -27.39 -5.67
C LYS A 89 15.97 -28.81 -5.15
N LYS A 90 16.88 -29.45 -4.42
CA LYS A 90 16.71 -30.83 -3.95
C LYS A 90 15.65 -31.01 -2.86
N ASN A 91 15.57 -30.10 -1.89
CA ASN A 91 14.82 -30.31 -0.65
C ASN A 91 14.16 -29.05 -0.08
N GLY A 92 14.30 -27.87 -0.71
CA GLY A 92 13.72 -26.63 -0.19
C GLY A 92 14.46 -26.04 1.00
N GLU A 93 15.74 -26.39 1.20
CA GLU A 93 16.58 -25.79 2.25
C GLU A 93 16.88 -24.31 1.95
N VAL A 94 16.78 -23.44 2.95
CA VAL A 94 17.03 -21.99 2.83
C VAL A 94 18.54 -21.70 2.88
N TYR A 95 19.04 -20.94 1.90
CA TYR A 95 20.45 -20.54 1.83
C TYR A 95 20.65 -19.04 1.95
N ASP A 96 20.01 -18.23 1.12
CA ASP A 96 20.05 -16.77 1.24
C ASP A 96 18.64 -16.30 1.58
N PHE A 97 18.51 -15.32 2.47
CA PHE A 97 17.19 -14.74 2.74
C PHE A 97 17.25 -13.26 3.12
N ARG A 98 16.10 -12.61 2.92
CA ARG A 98 15.75 -11.33 3.52
C ARG A 98 14.40 -11.49 4.21
N LEU A 99 14.32 -11.02 5.45
CA LEU A 99 13.13 -11.03 6.27
C LEU A 99 12.97 -9.65 6.91
N THR A 100 11.80 -9.05 6.81
CA THR A 100 11.44 -7.82 7.52
C THR A 100 10.23 -8.11 8.41
N LEU A 101 10.35 -7.74 9.67
CA LEU A 101 9.31 -7.87 10.69
C LEU A 101 8.91 -6.49 11.18
N GLU A 102 7.63 -6.28 11.43
CA GLU A 102 7.07 -5.10 12.09
C GLU A 102 6.78 -5.47 13.55
N GLU A 103 7.44 -4.82 14.51
CA GLU A 103 7.20 -5.01 15.94
C GLU A 103 6.00 -4.18 16.39
N TYR A 104 5.12 -4.80 17.19
CA TYR A 104 3.97 -4.14 17.80
C TYR A 104 4.02 -4.29 19.33
N ASP A 105 3.44 -3.33 20.04
CA ASP A 105 3.29 -3.40 21.48
C ASP A 105 2.03 -4.15 21.92
N GLY A 106 1.78 -4.22 23.23
CA GLY A 106 0.63 -4.96 23.77
C GLY A 106 -0.75 -4.34 23.49
N GLN A 107 -0.80 -3.21 22.78
CA GLN A 107 -2.01 -2.54 22.33
C GLN A 107 -2.13 -2.55 20.79
N ASP A 108 -1.30 -3.34 20.10
CA ASP A 108 -1.20 -3.40 18.65
C ASP A 108 -0.73 -2.07 18.02
N GLU A 109 0.00 -1.25 18.78
CA GLU A 109 0.64 -0.04 18.25
C GLU A 109 2.01 -0.37 17.68
N TYR A 110 2.27 0.08 16.45
CA TYR A 110 3.55 -0.11 15.76
C TYR A 110 4.72 0.50 16.54
N VAL A 111 5.81 -0.26 16.66
CA VAL A 111 7.03 0.14 17.35
C VAL A 111 8.15 0.45 16.36
N ARG A 112 8.50 -0.50 15.49
CA ARG A 112 9.61 -0.39 14.50
C ARG A 112 9.64 -1.56 13.52
N ASP A 113 10.41 -1.41 12.45
CA ASP A 113 10.78 -2.48 11.53
C ASP A 113 12.11 -3.11 11.95
N ILE A 114 12.21 -4.42 11.81
CA ILE A 114 13.42 -5.20 12.07
C ILE A 114 13.71 -6.05 10.82
N GLY A 115 14.83 -5.74 10.17
CA GLY A 115 15.30 -6.43 8.98
C GLY A 115 16.41 -7.42 9.29
N PHE A 116 16.36 -8.59 8.68
CA PHE A 116 17.40 -9.63 8.69
C PHE A 116 17.79 -9.97 7.26
N THR A 117 19.09 -9.95 6.95
CA THR A 117 19.62 -10.41 5.66
C THR A 117 20.73 -11.41 5.90
N TYR A 118 20.64 -12.58 5.27
CA TYR A 118 21.67 -13.61 5.35
C TYR A 118 22.27 -13.91 3.98
N ASP A 119 23.60 -13.90 3.90
CA ASP A 119 24.37 -14.28 2.71
C ASP A 119 25.12 -15.58 2.97
N SER A 120 24.68 -16.69 2.39
CA SER A 120 25.31 -18.01 2.55
C SER A 120 26.73 -18.10 1.98
N ARG A 121 27.16 -17.16 1.14
CA ARG A 121 28.52 -17.14 0.58
C ARG A 121 29.53 -16.71 1.63
N THR A 122 29.16 -15.76 2.48
CA THR A 122 29.99 -15.30 3.63
C THR A 122 29.61 -16.04 4.90
N GLY A 123 28.34 -16.43 5.02
CA GLY A 123 27.67 -16.93 6.22
C GLY A 123 27.52 -15.84 7.27
N GLU A 124 27.25 -14.62 6.84
CA GLU A 124 27.02 -13.47 7.71
C GLU A 124 25.52 -13.18 7.75
N LEU A 125 25.00 -12.98 8.97
CA LEU A 125 23.67 -12.49 9.25
C LEU A 125 23.78 -11.01 9.62
N GLU A 126 23.06 -10.16 8.90
CA GLU A 126 22.99 -8.72 9.16
C GLU A 126 21.61 -8.38 9.72
N ARG A 127 21.59 -7.56 10.78
CA ARG A 127 20.39 -7.01 11.40
C ARG A 127 20.31 -5.50 11.18
N SER A 128 19.15 -5.00 10.79
CA SER A 128 18.84 -3.58 10.68
C SER A 128 17.56 -3.26 11.45
N GLU A 129 17.48 -2.05 11.99
CA GLU A 129 16.25 -1.51 12.55
C GLU A 129 15.95 -0.20 11.84
N ASP A 130 14.67 0.01 11.52
CA ASP A 130 14.18 1.28 11.01
C ASP A 130 12.85 1.62 11.71
N THR A 131 12.50 2.89 11.74
CA THR A 131 11.15 3.30 12.15
C THR A 131 10.51 3.93 10.94
N VAL A 132 9.42 3.32 10.48
CA VAL A 132 8.63 3.90 9.40
C VAL A 132 7.79 5.02 10.00
N THR A 133 7.93 6.21 9.42
CA THR A 133 7.33 7.43 9.96
C THR A 133 6.38 8.09 8.97
N TYR A 134 6.21 7.53 7.78
CA TYR A 134 5.47 8.15 6.69
C TYR A 134 4.18 7.40 6.35
N LEU A 135 4.02 6.16 6.84
CA LEU A 135 2.88 5.26 6.63
C LEU A 135 2.19 4.94 7.96
N ALA A 136 0.87 4.72 7.91
CA ALA A 136 0.18 4.06 9.03
C ALA A 136 0.48 2.56 8.91
N ILE A 137 1.36 2.06 9.78
CA ILE A 137 1.60 0.63 9.90
C ILE A 137 0.60 0.09 10.92
N LEU A 138 -0.36 -0.69 10.42
CA LEU A 138 -1.42 -1.29 11.21
C LEU A 138 -1.10 -2.76 11.44
N TYR A 139 -1.35 -3.18 12.67
CA TYR A 139 -1.37 -4.59 13.02
C TYR A 139 -2.37 -5.32 12.12
N ASP A 140 -2.00 -6.51 11.68
CA ASP A 140 -2.73 -7.29 10.68
C ASP A 140 -2.63 -8.77 11.06
N PRO A 141 -3.72 -9.37 11.55
CA PRO A 141 -3.77 -10.80 11.85
C PRO A 141 -3.37 -11.71 10.67
N ASN A 142 -3.48 -11.24 9.43
CA ASN A 142 -3.10 -11.97 8.21
C ASN A 142 -1.59 -11.91 7.90
N ALA A 143 -0.85 -11.07 8.60
CA ALA A 143 0.60 -10.95 8.49
C ALA A 143 1.34 -11.43 9.75
N GLU A 144 0.61 -11.79 10.82
CA GLU A 144 1.18 -12.33 12.06
C GLU A 144 2.11 -13.52 11.75
N ALA A 145 3.34 -13.48 12.27
CA ALA A 145 4.38 -14.43 11.89
C ALA A 145 3.98 -15.90 12.10
N GLU A 146 3.25 -16.20 13.18
CA GLU A 146 2.73 -17.55 13.46
C GLU A 146 1.72 -18.00 12.39
N TYR A 147 0.83 -17.10 11.96
CA TYR A 147 -0.14 -17.39 10.93
C TYR A 147 0.53 -17.60 9.57
N VAL A 148 1.46 -16.72 9.17
CA VAL A 148 2.14 -16.87 7.88
C VAL A 148 3.02 -18.14 7.84
N ASP A 149 3.66 -18.50 8.96
CA ASP A 149 4.36 -19.79 9.12
C ASP A 149 3.44 -20.98 8.82
N ALA A 150 2.22 -20.96 9.36
CA ALA A 150 1.23 -22.02 9.13
C ALA A 150 0.86 -22.14 7.64
N GLN A 151 0.78 -21.01 6.93
CA GLN A 151 0.53 -21.01 5.48
C GLN A 151 1.71 -21.59 4.68
N PHE A 152 2.95 -21.20 5.00
CA PHE A 152 4.14 -21.80 4.37
C PHE A 152 4.20 -23.32 4.53
N LYS A 153 3.86 -23.84 5.72
CA LYS A 153 3.86 -25.27 6.03
C LYS A 153 2.76 -26.06 5.29
N ARG A 154 1.70 -25.40 4.81
CA ARG A 154 0.64 -26.03 3.99
C ARG A 154 1.07 -26.24 2.55
N ILE A 155 2.01 -25.44 2.04
CA ILE A 155 2.42 -25.47 0.64
C ILE A 155 3.34 -26.68 0.40
N PRO A 156 3.02 -27.59 -0.55
CA PRO A 156 3.85 -28.76 -0.84
C PRO A 156 5.09 -28.38 -1.69
N LEU A 157 5.93 -27.48 -1.18
CA LEU A 157 7.03 -26.83 -1.91
C LEU A 157 7.94 -27.85 -2.61
N GLN A 158 8.38 -28.91 -1.94
CA GLN A 158 9.26 -29.91 -2.55
C GLN A 158 8.60 -30.70 -3.68
N ALA A 159 7.30 -30.97 -3.58
CA ALA A 159 6.58 -31.60 -4.68
C ALA A 159 6.41 -30.62 -5.85
N GLN A 160 6.02 -29.38 -5.56
CA GLN A 160 5.87 -28.35 -6.58
C GLN A 160 7.18 -28.03 -7.32
N MET A 161 8.28 -27.84 -6.59
CA MET A 161 9.61 -27.60 -7.18
C MET A 161 10.08 -28.75 -8.08
N ARG A 162 9.59 -29.97 -7.87
CA ARG A 162 9.90 -31.10 -8.77
C ARG A 162 9.11 -31.03 -10.08
N GLU A 163 7.85 -30.63 -10.03
CA GLU A 163 6.98 -30.53 -11.21
C GLU A 163 7.29 -29.30 -12.07
N LEU A 164 7.63 -28.16 -11.46
CA LEU A 164 7.94 -26.91 -12.19
C LEU A 164 9.26 -26.97 -12.98
N GLY A 165 10.27 -27.64 -12.43
CA GLY A 165 11.57 -27.81 -13.07
C GLY A 165 12.41 -26.54 -13.27
N PHE A 166 12.12 -25.42 -12.59
CA PHE A 166 12.88 -24.16 -12.69
C PHE A 166 14.38 -24.34 -12.39
N GLY A 167 15.19 -23.42 -12.92
CA GLY A 167 16.64 -23.41 -12.73
C GLY A 167 17.08 -23.01 -11.31
N ARG A 168 16.30 -22.15 -10.66
CA ARG A 168 16.42 -21.65 -9.29
C ARG A 168 15.02 -21.56 -8.69
N TYR A 169 14.95 -21.57 -7.38
CA TYR A 169 13.71 -21.36 -6.64
C TYR A 169 13.91 -20.30 -5.57
N THR A 170 12.99 -19.35 -5.52
CA THR A 170 12.90 -18.34 -4.49
C THR A 170 11.47 -18.34 -3.94
N ALA A 171 11.32 -18.49 -2.63
CA ALA A 171 10.04 -18.31 -1.95
C ALA A 171 9.89 -16.85 -1.54
N GLU A 172 8.71 -16.28 -1.74
CA GLU A 172 8.43 -14.87 -1.43
C GLU A 172 7.11 -14.73 -0.68
N TYR A 173 7.05 -13.78 0.23
CA TYR A 173 5.84 -13.26 0.84
C TYR A 173 6.01 -11.76 1.00
N GLN A 174 4.92 -11.02 0.76
CA GLN A 174 4.83 -9.61 1.06
C GLN A 174 3.43 -9.36 1.61
N LYS A 175 3.35 -8.65 2.72
CA LYS A 175 2.09 -8.20 3.32
C LYS A 175 1.30 -7.35 2.32
N ASP A 176 -0.03 -7.38 2.41
CA ASP A 176 -0.92 -6.52 1.62
C ASP A 176 -0.76 -6.64 0.09
N ARG A 177 -0.30 -7.81 -0.38
CA ARG A 177 -0.05 -8.04 -1.79
C ARG A 177 -1.29 -8.55 -2.52
N GLY A 178 -1.87 -7.68 -3.34
CA GLY A 178 -2.84 -8.02 -4.38
C GLY A 178 -2.23 -8.74 -5.60
N VAL A 179 -3.00 -9.64 -6.21
CA VAL A 179 -2.66 -10.32 -7.47
C VAL A 179 -3.66 -9.90 -8.53
N GLU A 180 -3.18 -9.36 -9.66
CA GLU A 180 -4.04 -8.83 -10.74
C GLU A 180 -5.14 -9.82 -11.15
N ALA A 181 -6.37 -9.31 -11.30
CA ALA A 181 -7.53 -10.09 -11.68
C ALA A 181 -7.29 -10.88 -12.99
N GLY A 182 -7.66 -12.17 -12.99
CA GLY A 182 -7.44 -13.08 -14.10
C GLY A 182 -6.05 -13.72 -14.16
N THR A 183 -5.11 -13.33 -13.28
CA THR A 183 -3.83 -14.01 -13.14
C THR A 183 -4.05 -15.44 -12.62
N PRO A 184 -3.42 -16.47 -13.21
CA PRO A 184 -3.51 -17.82 -12.68
C PRO A 184 -2.95 -17.93 -11.26
N VAL A 185 -3.61 -18.69 -10.41
CA VAL A 185 -3.21 -18.92 -9.01
C VAL A 185 -3.41 -20.39 -8.65
N ILE A 186 -2.89 -20.78 -7.48
CA ILE A 186 -3.29 -21.99 -6.79
C ILE A 186 -4.10 -21.55 -5.57
N ASP A 187 -5.42 -21.62 -5.71
CA ASP A 187 -6.37 -21.18 -4.72
C ASP A 187 -6.50 -22.23 -3.60
N GLY A 188 -6.17 -21.82 -2.37
CA GLY A 188 -6.34 -22.59 -1.14
C GLY A 188 -7.12 -21.83 -0.09
N THR A 189 -7.91 -20.83 -0.50
CA THR A 189 -8.76 -19.99 0.37
C THR A 189 -9.90 -20.77 1.02
N ASP A 190 -10.31 -21.90 0.44
CA ASP A 190 -11.27 -22.83 1.06
C ASP A 190 -10.66 -23.70 2.17
N GLY A 191 -9.37 -23.54 2.49
CA GLY A 191 -8.67 -24.32 3.52
C GLY A 191 -8.19 -25.71 3.06
N ASP A 192 -8.44 -26.08 1.80
CA ASP A 192 -8.01 -27.34 1.20
C ASP A 192 -6.48 -27.44 1.05
N ILE A 193 -6.00 -28.64 0.75
CA ILE A 193 -4.58 -28.87 0.47
C ILE A 193 -4.26 -28.32 -0.92
N PHE A 194 -3.23 -27.49 -1.03
CA PHE A 194 -2.77 -26.97 -2.30
C PHE A 194 -2.41 -28.11 -3.28
N PRO A 195 -3.02 -28.16 -4.47
CA PRO A 195 -2.63 -29.14 -5.48
C PRO A 195 -1.22 -28.87 -5.98
N VAL A 196 -0.56 -29.93 -6.42
CA VAL A 196 0.74 -29.83 -7.10
C VAL A 196 0.49 -29.79 -8.60
N LEU A 197 0.90 -28.71 -9.25
CA LEU A 197 0.64 -28.47 -10.68
C LEU A 197 1.93 -28.43 -11.48
N THR A 198 1.87 -28.90 -12.73
CA THR A 198 2.89 -28.56 -13.73
C THR A 198 2.78 -27.09 -14.14
N TRP A 199 3.83 -26.53 -14.75
CA TRP A 199 3.79 -25.16 -15.27
C TRP A 199 2.64 -24.93 -16.27
N GLU A 200 2.41 -25.91 -17.15
CA GLU A 200 1.34 -25.83 -18.15
C GLU A 200 -0.06 -25.86 -17.53
N GLU A 201 -0.28 -26.68 -16.49
CA GLU A 201 -1.55 -26.70 -15.76
C GLU A 201 -1.79 -25.39 -14.99
N TYR A 202 -0.76 -24.84 -14.37
CA TYR A 202 -0.82 -23.54 -13.71
C TYR A 202 -1.17 -22.42 -14.69
N GLU A 203 -0.48 -22.31 -15.84
CA GLU A 203 -0.77 -21.29 -16.85
C GLU A 203 -2.19 -21.40 -17.43
N GLN A 204 -2.77 -22.61 -17.43
CA GLN A 204 -4.15 -22.85 -17.86
C GLN A 204 -5.19 -22.52 -16.78
N GLY A 205 -4.77 -22.06 -15.60
CA GLY A 205 -5.66 -21.72 -14.48
C GLY A 205 -6.24 -22.94 -13.76
N ALA A 206 -5.57 -24.11 -13.82
CA ALA A 206 -6.08 -25.33 -13.19
C ALA A 206 -6.20 -25.23 -11.67
N GLY A 207 -5.44 -24.33 -11.04
CA GLY A 207 -5.52 -24.01 -9.62
C GLY A 207 -6.47 -22.86 -9.26
N GLY A 208 -7.11 -22.21 -10.25
CA GLY A 208 -7.91 -21.00 -10.06
C GLY A 208 -7.32 -19.78 -10.75
N VAL A 209 -8.04 -18.66 -10.65
CA VAL A 209 -7.61 -17.34 -11.12
C VAL A 209 -7.92 -16.30 -10.05
N SER A 210 -7.02 -15.35 -9.84
CA SER A 210 -7.26 -14.23 -8.91
C SER A 210 -8.46 -13.40 -9.37
N ASP A 211 -9.24 -12.88 -8.43
CA ASP A 211 -10.30 -11.91 -8.70
C ASP A 211 -9.80 -10.45 -8.60
N GLY A 212 -8.55 -10.24 -8.21
CA GLY A 212 -7.94 -8.92 -8.04
C GLY A 212 -7.87 -8.45 -6.59
N SER A 213 -8.54 -9.14 -5.67
CA SER A 213 -8.61 -8.72 -4.27
C SER A 213 -7.31 -8.92 -3.51
N SER A 214 -7.13 -8.17 -2.43
CA SER A 214 -6.08 -8.38 -1.44
C SER A 214 -6.27 -9.74 -0.77
N GLN A 215 -5.18 -10.50 -0.70
CA GLN A 215 -5.16 -11.87 -0.20
C GLN A 215 -3.83 -12.13 0.50
N VAL A 216 -3.78 -13.20 1.29
CA VAL A 216 -2.51 -13.70 1.82
C VAL A 216 -1.81 -14.52 0.74
N VAL A 217 -0.77 -13.94 0.13
CA VAL A 217 -0.10 -14.54 -1.03
C VAL A 217 1.31 -14.98 -0.69
N VAL A 218 1.57 -16.27 -0.95
CA VAL A 218 2.94 -16.82 -0.99
C VAL A 218 3.30 -17.10 -2.44
N SER A 219 4.48 -16.69 -2.88
CA SER A 219 4.99 -17.02 -4.21
C SER A 219 6.12 -18.02 -4.18
N LEU A 220 6.20 -18.83 -5.24
CA LEU A 220 7.40 -19.56 -5.61
C LEU A 220 7.84 -19.12 -7.01
N THR A 221 9.03 -18.54 -7.10
CA THR A 221 9.55 -17.90 -8.33
C THR A 221 10.85 -18.55 -8.80
N ASP A 222 11.22 -18.29 -10.05
CA ASP A 222 12.52 -18.66 -10.61
C ASP A 222 13.67 -17.71 -10.17
N GLY A 223 13.38 -16.70 -9.36
CA GLY A 223 14.33 -15.71 -8.87
C GLY A 223 14.81 -14.70 -9.90
N THR A 224 14.11 -14.53 -11.04
CA THR A 224 14.43 -13.53 -12.08
C THR A 224 13.65 -12.22 -12.01
N GLY A 225 12.89 -12.03 -10.92
CA GLY A 225 12.13 -10.79 -10.64
C GLY A 225 10.76 -10.76 -11.31
N ALA A 226 10.19 -9.56 -11.48
CA ALA A 226 8.79 -9.34 -11.86
C ALA A 226 8.37 -9.96 -13.22
N THR A 227 9.33 -10.20 -14.13
CA THR A 227 9.06 -10.81 -15.46
C THR A 227 9.38 -12.31 -15.51
N GLY A 228 9.75 -12.90 -14.38
CA GLY A 228 10.14 -14.31 -14.27
C GLY A 228 8.96 -15.26 -14.20
N GLN A 229 9.26 -16.56 -14.27
CA GLN A 229 8.27 -17.58 -13.96
C GLN A 229 7.97 -17.53 -12.46
N ARG A 230 6.70 -17.39 -12.11
CA ARG A 230 6.22 -17.42 -10.74
C ARG A 230 4.90 -18.15 -10.64
N ILE A 231 4.70 -18.81 -9.52
CA ILE A 231 3.39 -19.32 -9.12
C ILE A 231 2.95 -18.62 -7.85
N GLU A 232 1.65 -18.36 -7.75
CA GLU A 232 1.01 -17.70 -6.61
C GLU A 232 0.12 -18.68 -5.87
N TYR A 233 0.25 -18.73 -4.54
CA TYR A 233 -0.63 -19.46 -3.65
C TYR A 233 -1.50 -18.47 -2.89
N LEU A 234 -2.82 -18.55 -3.05
CA LEU A 234 -3.76 -17.76 -2.26
C LEU A 234 -4.13 -18.55 -1.01
N CYS A 235 -3.83 -17.99 0.15
CA CYS A 235 -4.13 -18.58 1.45
C CYS A 235 -5.43 -18.00 2.01
N PHE A 236 -6.20 -18.81 2.74
CA PHE A 236 -7.40 -18.34 3.46
C PHE A 236 -6.99 -17.31 4.50
N ALA A 237 -7.69 -16.20 4.64
CA ALA A 237 -7.36 -15.17 5.63
C ALA A 237 -7.50 -15.67 7.08
N ALA A 238 -6.64 -15.21 7.98
CA ALA A 238 -6.85 -15.31 9.42
C ALA A 238 -8.08 -14.48 9.84
N ASP A 239 -8.24 -13.31 9.22
CA ASP A 239 -9.35 -12.40 9.38
C ASP A 239 -9.69 -11.76 8.02
N GLU A 240 -10.88 -12.07 7.48
CA GLU A 240 -11.33 -11.51 6.20
C GLU A 240 -11.59 -10.01 6.28
N GLU A 241 -11.96 -9.47 7.45
CA GLU A 241 -12.20 -8.03 7.64
C GLU A 241 -10.90 -7.22 7.67
N ALA A 242 -9.75 -7.87 7.88
CA ALA A 242 -8.43 -7.26 7.92
C ALA A 242 -7.69 -7.29 6.57
N LEU A 243 -8.33 -7.75 5.48
CA LEU A 243 -7.78 -7.60 4.12
C LEU A 243 -7.96 -6.16 3.65
N ILE A 244 -6.96 -5.32 3.88
CA ILE A 244 -7.07 -3.85 3.81
C ILE A 244 -6.37 -3.22 2.60
N GLY A 245 -6.43 -3.80 1.40
CA GLY A 245 -5.82 -3.19 0.22
C GLY A 245 -4.30 -3.09 0.29
N HIS A 246 -3.74 -1.93 -0.03
CA HIS A 246 -2.30 -1.64 -0.10
C HIS A 246 -1.87 -0.48 0.83
N PRO A 247 -2.08 -0.59 2.15
CA PRO A 247 -1.87 0.50 3.11
C PRO A 247 -0.40 0.94 3.22
N GLU A 248 0.56 0.09 2.83
CA GLU A 248 1.99 0.44 2.72
C GLU A 248 2.30 1.42 1.58
N SER A 249 1.36 1.65 0.66
CA SER A 249 1.61 2.50 -0.51
C SER A 249 0.47 3.47 -0.83
N VAL A 250 -0.71 3.23 -0.29
CA VAL A 250 -1.95 3.96 -0.58
C VAL A 250 -2.64 4.29 0.74
N MET A 251 -3.09 5.54 0.91
CA MET A 251 -3.95 5.87 2.05
C MET A 251 -5.32 5.22 1.94
N GLN A 252 -6.02 5.09 3.07
CA GLN A 252 -7.41 4.63 3.04
C GLN A 252 -8.20 5.39 1.98
N THR A 253 -8.23 6.73 2.11
CA THR A 253 -8.71 7.61 1.05
C THR A 253 -7.53 8.18 0.26
N ASP A 254 -7.44 7.85 -1.02
CA ASP A 254 -6.38 8.33 -1.91
C ASP A 254 -6.88 8.52 -3.34
N TYR A 255 -6.01 9.01 -4.21
CA TYR A 255 -6.25 9.12 -5.64
C TYR A 255 -5.07 8.59 -6.45
N LYS A 256 -5.31 8.36 -7.74
CA LYS A 256 -4.26 8.15 -8.73
C LYS A 256 -4.69 8.66 -10.09
N ILE A 257 -3.73 9.11 -10.89
CA ILE A 257 -3.93 9.51 -12.27
C ILE A 257 -3.19 8.52 -13.18
N ASP A 258 -3.92 7.57 -13.76
CA ASP A 258 -3.36 6.65 -14.76
C ASP A 258 -3.85 7.01 -16.15
N ARG A 259 -2.92 7.23 -17.09
CA ARG A 259 -3.21 7.57 -18.50
C ARG A 259 -4.23 8.71 -18.68
N GLY A 260 -4.20 9.70 -17.78
CA GLY A 260 -5.08 10.88 -17.82
C GLY A 260 -6.45 10.68 -17.17
N GLU A 261 -6.72 9.51 -16.59
CA GLU A 261 -7.94 9.22 -15.83
C GLU A 261 -7.68 9.36 -14.34
N LEU A 262 -8.47 10.20 -13.67
CA LEU A 262 -8.46 10.34 -12.22
C LEU A 262 -9.33 9.25 -11.59
N MET A 263 -8.74 8.50 -10.66
CA MET A 263 -9.42 7.48 -9.87
C MET A 263 -9.27 7.76 -8.38
N LEU A 264 -10.26 7.35 -7.59
CA LEU A 264 -10.30 7.49 -6.13
C LEU A 264 -10.44 6.12 -5.47
N THR A 265 -9.97 6.01 -4.23
CA THR A 265 -10.13 4.83 -3.36
C THR A 265 -10.51 5.29 -1.96
N ASP A 266 -11.25 4.46 -1.23
CA ASP A 266 -11.56 4.59 0.20
C ASP A 266 -11.24 3.32 1.00
N ASP A 267 -10.48 2.41 0.37
CA ASP A 267 -10.15 1.07 0.85
C ASP A 267 -8.66 0.74 0.62
N TYR A 268 -7.80 1.75 0.78
CA TYR A 268 -6.34 1.62 0.63
C TYR A 268 -5.91 1.09 -0.75
N GLY A 269 -6.68 1.42 -1.79
CA GLY A 269 -6.37 1.05 -3.17
C GLY A 269 -6.77 -0.36 -3.56
N GLU A 270 -7.56 -1.06 -2.72
CA GLU A 270 -8.19 -2.33 -3.07
C GLU A 270 -9.12 -2.15 -4.28
N THR A 271 -9.96 -1.11 -4.23
CA THR A 271 -10.79 -0.70 -5.34
C THR A 271 -10.47 0.72 -5.79
N TRP A 272 -10.59 0.95 -7.09
CA TRP A 272 -10.35 2.25 -7.72
C TRP A 272 -11.56 2.64 -8.55
N ILE A 273 -12.18 3.76 -8.19
CA ILE A 273 -13.36 4.29 -8.85
C ILE A 273 -12.95 5.44 -9.76
N SER A 274 -13.22 5.29 -11.05
CA SER A 274 -13.06 6.38 -12.01
C SER A 274 -13.95 7.57 -11.68
N SER A 275 -13.38 8.77 -11.65
CA SER A 275 -14.11 10.02 -11.46
C SER A 275 -14.94 10.43 -12.70
N GLY A 276 -14.78 9.69 -13.81
CA GLY A 276 -15.39 10.01 -15.10
C GLY A 276 -14.95 11.33 -15.72
N LEU A 277 -13.93 11.99 -15.17
CA LEU A 277 -13.35 13.21 -15.74
C LEU A 277 -12.63 12.89 -17.04
N THR A 278 -12.70 13.81 -17.99
CA THR A 278 -11.88 13.76 -19.20
C THR A 278 -10.44 14.15 -18.89
N GLU A 279 -9.48 13.67 -19.70
CA GLU A 279 -8.07 14.06 -19.59
C GLU A 279 -7.86 15.58 -19.62
N GLU A 280 -8.68 16.32 -20.37
CA GLU A 280 -8.63 17.80 -20.43
C GLU A 280 -9.07 18.44 -19.10
N GLU A 281 -10.12 17.92 -18.46
CA GLU A 281 -10.57 18.41 -17.15
C GLU A 281 -9.57 18.09 -16.04
N VAL A 282 -8.97 16.89 -16.07
CA VAL A 282 -7.89 16.52 -15.12
C VAL A 282 -6.70 17.47 -15.31
N GLN A 283 -6.26 17.70 -16.54
CA GLN A 283 -5.12 18.60 -16.79
C GLN A 283 -5.43 20.06 -16.41
N GLU A 284 -6.63 20.57 -16.69
CA GLU A 284 -7.02 21.93 -16.27
C GLU A 284 -7.00 22.07 -14.73
N THR A 285 -7.41 21.01 -14.03
CA THR A 285 -7.40 20.96 -12.57
C THR A 285 -5.97 21.04 -12.02
N LEU A 286 -5.06 20.21 -12.55
CA LEU A 286 -3.66 20.19 -12.17
C LEU A 286 -2.95 21.54 -12.43
N ASP A 287 -3.19 22.12 -13.61
CA ASP A 287 -2.68 23.44 -13.99
C ASP A 287 -3.17 24.55 -13.03
N THR A 288 -4.36 24.38 -12.48
CA THR A 288 -4.95 25.33 -11.52
C THR A 288 -4.29 25.26 -10.16
N TYR A 289 -4.04 24.06 -9.62
CA TYR A 289 -3.34 23.88 -8.35
C TYR A 289 -1.87 24.31 -8.42
N ARG A 290 -1.24 24.20 -9.60
CA ARG A 290 0.19 24.49 -9.82
C ARG A 290 1.13 23.58 -8.99
N SER A 291 0.65 22.40 -8.63
CA SER A 291 1.37 21.38 -7.86
C SER A 291 1.91 20.24 -8.74
N GLY A 292 2.16 20.51 -10.02
CA GLY A 292 2.57 19.47 -10.97
C GLY A 292 1.43 18.48 -11.22
N ASN A 293 1.66 17.21 -10.95
CA ASN A 293 0.66 16.14 -11.13
C ASN A 293 -0.08 15.79 -9.83
N GLU A 294 -0.02 16.65 -8.82
CA GLU A 294 -0.60 16.40 -7.51
C GLU A 294 -1.94 17.14 -7.34
N ILE A 295 -2.97 16.41 -6.89
CA ILE A 295 -4.17 16.96 -6.28
C ILE A 295 -3.87 17.18 -4.79
N PRO A 296 -4.08 18.41 -4.26
CA PRO A 296 -3.89 18.68 -2.84
C PRO A 296 -4.80 17.81 -1.97
N GLU A 297 -4.26 17.28 -0.87
CA GLU A 297 -4.90 16.31 0.05
C GLU A 297 -6.30 16.70 0.55
N ASN A 298 -6.62 17.99 0.64
CA ASN A 298 -7.93 18.46 1.10
C ASN A 298 -8.97 18.56 -0.04
N SER A 299 -8.55 18.40 -1.29
CA SER A 299 -9.40 18.58 -2.48
C SER A 299 -10.25 17.36 -2.81
N PHE A 300 -10.13 16.29 -2.05
CA PHE A 300 -10.97 15.10 -2.14
C PHE A 300 -11.26 14.53 -0.74
N CYS A 301 -12.32 13.74 -0.63
CA CYS A 301 -12.60 12.94 0.56
C CYS A 301 -13.53 11.77 0.21
N ALA A 302 -13.58 10.78 1.10
CA ALA A 302 -14.56 9.72 1.11
C ALA A 302 -15.14 9.55 2.53
N ASP A 303 -16.31 8.94 2.65
CA ASP A 303 -16.91 8.57 3.94
C ASP A 303 -16.60 7.12 4.36
N ASN A 304 -15.89 6.36 3.52
CA ASN A 304 -15.65 4.93 3.66
C ASN A 304 -16.93 4.07 3.65
N GLU A 305 -18.05 4.63 3.17
CA GLU A 305 -19.35 3.97 3.00
C GLU A 305 -19.84 4.07 1.53
N GLY A 306 -18.97 4.48 0.61
CA GLY A 306 -19.26 4.60 -0.82
C GLY A 306 -19.58 5.99 -1.34
N THR A 307 -19.48 7.03 -0.50
CA THR A 307 -19.53 8.42 -0.94
C THR A 307 -18.12 8.94 -1.22
N PHE A 308 -17.93 9.50 -2.41
CA PHE A 308 -16.69 10.17 -2.81
C PHE A 308 -16.97 11.59 -3.24
N ALA A 309 -16.05 12.50 -2.93
CA ALA A 309 -16.07 13.84 -3.49
C ALA A 309 -14.68 14.29 -3.91
N VAL A 310 -14.59 14.99 -5.05
CA VAL A 310 -13.34 15.58 -5.54
C VAL A 310 -13.60 16.90 -6.25
N PHE A 311 -12.72 17.88 -6.00
CA PHE A 311 -12.74 19.14 -6.71
C PHE A 311 -11.96 19.08 -8.02
N TYR A 312 -12.55 19.63 -9.09
CA TYR A 312 -11.91 19.76 -10.39
C TYR A 312 -12.16 21.13 -11.04
N GLY A 313 -11.50 21.36 -12.17
CA GLY A 313 -11.65 22.53 -13.04
C GLY A 313 -10.94 23.79 -12.55
N SER A 314 -10.82 24.78 -13.44
CA SER A 314 -10.25 26.10 -13.12
C SER A 314 -11.17 26.96 -12.24
N THR A 315 -12.49 26.84 -12.47
CA THR A 315 -13.53 27.26 -11.52
C THR A 315 -13.91 26.04 -10.69
N PRO A 316 -13.95 26.13 -9.35
CA PRO A 316 -14.16 24.97 -8.51
C PRO A 316 -15.52 24.31 -8.78
N VAL A 317 -15.49 23.05 -9.19
CA VAL A 317 -16.66 22.18 -9.27
C VAL A 317 -16.40 20.98 -8.37
N LEU A 318 -17.33 20.71 -7.45
CA LEU A 318 -17.30 19.52 -6.62
C LEU A 318 -18.03 18.41 -7.34
N ARG A 319 -17.33 17.33 -7.66
CA ARG A 319 -17.90 16.13 -8.25
C ARG A 319 -18.12 15.11 -7.15
N VAL A 320 -19.36 14.61 -7.03
CA VAL A 320 -19.79 13.74 -5.93
C VAL A 320 -20.39 12.44 -6.45
N LEU A 321 -20.02 11.33 -5.84
CA LEU A 321 -20.64 10.02 -5.95
C LEU A 321 -21.18 9.68 -4.55
N THR A 322 -22.43 9.21 -4.43
CA THR A 322 -23.05 8.93 -3.11
C THR A 322 -23.25 7.45 -2.81
N ASP A 323 -22.99 6.57 -3.78
CA ASP A 323 -23.06 5.11 -3.62
C ASP A 323 -22.20 4.46 -4.73
N TYR A 324 -21.62 3.29 -4.48
CA TYR A 324 -20.94 2.50 -5.50
C TYR A 324 -21.89 2.17 -6.66
N GLY A 325 -21.66 2.78 -7.82
CA GLY A 325 -22.47 2.60 -9.04
C GLY A 325 -23.56 3.65 -9.29
N ALA A 326 -23.65 4.69 -8.46
CA ALA A 326 -24.41 5.90 -8.79
C ALA A 326 -23.75 6.69 -9.93
N ASP A 327 -24.51 7.61 -10.54
CA ASP A 327 -23.95 8.57 -11.49
C ASP A 327 -23.27 9.71 -10.72
N TRP A 328 -22.11 10.15 -11.19
CA TRP A 328 -21.44 11.34 -10.69
C TRP A 328 -22.31 12.59 -10.86
N THR A 329 -22.38 13.41 -9.81
CA THR A 329 -23.10 14.68 -9.80
C THR A 329 -22.12 15.84 -9.64
N ASP A 330 -22.26 16.86 -10.50
CA ASP A 330 -21.43 18.07 -10.46
C ASP A 330 -22.14 19.23 -9.76
N ILE A 331 -21.46 19.80 -8.77
CA ILE A 331 -21.91 20.94 -7.97
C ILE A 331 -20.97 22.12 -8.24
N PRO A 332 -21.35 23.07 -9.12
CA PRO A 332 -20.50 24.21 -9.45
C PRO A 332 -20.56 25.29 -8.37
N PHE A 333 -19.39 25.78 -7.95
CA PHE A 333 -19.26 26.91 -7.06
C PHE A 333 -19.05 28.18 -7.88
N THR A 334 -20.07 29.04 -7.95
CA THR A 334 -20.12 30.20 -8.85
C THR A 334 -19.98 31.54 -8.13
N GLN A 335 -19.34 31.56 -6.97
CA GLN A 335 -19.03 32.80 -6.26
C GLN A 335 -18.13 33.70 -7.12
N GLU A 336 -18.17 35.00 -6.89
CA GLU A 336 -17.24 35.93 -7.54
C GLU A 336 -15.87 35.82 -6.87
N PHE A 337 -15.01 34.96 -7.42
CA PHE A 337 -13.65 34.79 -6.95
C PHE A 337 -12.75 35.92 -7.49
N PRO A 338 -11.98 36.62 -6.64
CA PRO A 338 -11.04 37.66 -7.11
C PRO A 338 -9.87 37.09 -7.93
N ARG A 339 -9.57 35.79 -7.76
CA ARG A 339 -8.48 35.03 -8.38
C ARG A 339 -8.86 33.55 -8.51
N ASN A 340 -8.02 32.75 -9.16
CA ASN A 340 -8.22 31.31 -9.26
C ASN A 340 -8.29 30.67 -7.86
N CYS A 341 -9.19 29.71 -7.67
CA CYS A 341 -9.33 28.94 -6.44
C CYS A 341 -8.27 27.82 -6.42
N VAL A 342 -7.21 28.01 -5.64
CA VAL A 342 -6.03 27.13 -5.60
C VAL A 342 -5.95 26.30 -4.32
N ALA A 343 -6.69 26.67 -3.27
CA ALA A 343 -6.86 25.87 -2.06
C ALA A 343 -8.32 25.43 -1.97
N ARG A 344 -8.56 24.13 -1.83
CA ARG A 344 -9.91 23.56 -1.78
C ARG A 344 -9.94 22.50 -0.68
N VAL A 345 -10.98 22.57 0.14
CA VAL A 345 -11.25 21.63 1.23
C VAL A 345 -12.64 21.07 1.02
N ILE A 346 -12.80 19.75 1.10
CA ILE A 346 -14.09 19.06 1.23
C ILE A 346 -13.99 18.04 2.37
N ARG A 347 -15.04 17.99 3.19
CA ARG A 347 -15.23 16.98 4.23
C ARG A 347 -16.70 16.64 4.41
N PHE A 348 -16.93 15.39 4.80
CA PHE A 348 -18.21 14.90 5.29
C PHE A 348 -18.14 14.85 6.82
N LEU A 349 -19.06 15.54 7.50
CA LEU A 349 -19.22 15.40 8.95
C LEU A 349 -20.14 14.21 9.26
N ASP A 350 -21.18 14.05 8.45
CA ASP A 350 -22.09 12.91 8.42
C ASP A 350 -22.79 12.84 7.04
N GLY A 351 -23.77 11.94 6.89
CA GLY A 351 -24.49 11.73 5.62
C GLY A 351 -25.33 12.93 5.13
N GLU A 352 -25.59 13.94 5.95
CA GLU A 352 -26.36 15.14 5.56
C GLU A 352 -25.53 16.44 5.62
N ASN A 353 -24.55 16.51 6.53
CA ASN A 353 -23.80 17.72 6.85
C ASN A 353 -22.40 17.68 6.25
N TRP A 354 -22.16 18.46 5.19
CA TRP A 354 -20.85 18.57 4.55
C TRP A 354 -20.41 20.02 4.48
N TYR A 355 -19.10 20.23 4.47
CA TYR A 355 -18.52 21.56 4.38
C TYR A 355 -17.39 21.63 3.37
N VAL A 356 -17.25 22.81 2.81
CA VAL A 356 -16.21 23.17 1.85
C VAL A 356 -15.54 24.46 2.29
N ALA A 357 -14.23 24.54 2.11
CA ALA A 357 -13.52 25.83 2.06
C ALA A 357 -12.84 26.03 0.71
N LEU A 358 -12.97 27.24 0.16
CA LEU A 358 -12.41 27.64 -1.12
C LEU A 358 -11.53 28.87 -0.90
N GLY A 359 -10.22 28.72 -1.09
CA GLY A 359 -9.23 29.77 -0.99
C GLY A 359 -8.67 30.15 -2.35
N THR A 360 -8.65 31.45 -2.65
CA THR A 360 -8.08 31.95 -3.90
C THR A 360 -6.58 32.24 -3.79
N ASP A 361 -5.90 32.22 -4.93
CA ASP A 361 -4.55 32.77 -5.07
C ASP A 361 -4.52 34.26 -4.66
N TRP A 362 -3.32 34.77 -4.38
CA TRP A 362 -3.11 36.11 -3.87
C TRP A 362 -2.38 37.03 -4.86
N SER A 363 -2.67 38.34 -4.77
CA SER A 363 -1.80 39.35 -5.36
C SER A 363 -1.87 40.68 -4.61
N MET A 364 -0.81 41.49 -4.71
CA MET A 364 -0.77 42.86 -4.17
C MET A 364 -1.90 43.78 -4.66
N GLY A 365 -2.53 43.48 -5.82
CA GLY A 365 -3.53 44.36 -6.43
C GLY A 365 -4.98 44.05 -6.04
N THR A 366 -5.29 42.78 -5.77
CA THR A 366 -6.66 42.30 -5.53
C THR A 366 -6.84 41.62 -4.17
N GLY A 367 -5.74 41.31 -3.47
CA GLY A 367 -5.76 40.37 -2.35
C GLY A 367 -6.12 38.95 -2.79
N GLY A 368 -6.32 38.09 -1.79
CA GLY A 368 -6.99 36.80 -1.89
C GLY A 368 -8.36 36.83 -1.20
N ALA A 369 -9.09 35.73 -1.23
CA ALA A 369 -10.34 35.55 -0.50
C ALA A 369 -10.53 34.08 -0.10
N THR A 370 -11.20 33.87 1.03
CA THR A 370 -11.61 32.54 1.50
C THR A 370 -13.12 32.50 1.67
N TYR A 371 -13.72 31.41 1.20
CA TYR A 371 -15.14 31.14 1.30
C TYR A 371 -15.34 29.85 2.08
N VAL A 372 -16.29 29.84 3.02
CA VAL A 372 -16.77 28.62 3.68
C VAL A 372 -18.19 28.36 3.21
N CYS A 373 -18.45 27.12 2.81
CA CYS A 373 -19.72 26.69 2.27
C CYS A 373 -20.24 25.46 3.00
N TRP A 374 -21.55 25.41 3.23
CA TRP A 374 -22.23 24.34 3.96
C TRP A 374 -23.42 23.79 3.20
N THR A 375 -23.59 22.47 3.28
CA THR A 375 -24.84 21.76 3.01
C THR A 375 -25.29 21.04 4.28
N HIS A 376 -26.60 20.94 4.46
CA HIS A 376 -27.27 20.20 5.54
C HIS A 376 -28.32 19.23 4.98
N ASP A 377 -28.19 18.86 3.71
CA ASP A 377 -29.13 18.03 2.97
C ASP A 377 -28.40 17.12 1.96
N GLY A 378 -27.17 16.70 2.30
CA GLY A 378 -26.39 15.75 1.49
C GLY A 378 -25.98 16.33 0.12
N GLY A 379 -25.61 17.60 0.09
CA GLY A 379 -25.15 18.28 -1.13
C GLY A 379 -26.25 18.87 -2.01
N GLY A 380 -27.52 18.76 -1.61
CA GLY A 380 -28.66 19.27 -2.38
C GLY A 380 -28.71 20.80 -2.48
N THR A 381 -28.44 21.49 -1.37
CA THR A 381 -28.38 22.95 -1.28
C THR A 381 -27.16 23.42 -0.51
N TRP A 382 -26.61 24.56 -0.95
CA TRP A 382 -25.38 25.12 -0.38
C TRP A 382 -25.56 26.58 0.04
N THR A 383 -25.07 26.90 1.23
CA THR A 383 -24.88 28.27 1.71
C THR A 383 -23.40 28.62 1.64
N SER A 384 -23.07 29.89 1.40
CA SER A 384 -21.69 30.33 1.22
C SER A 384 -21.46 31.66 1.92
N ARG A 385 -20.33 31.76 2.63
CA ARG A 385 -19.90 32.94 3.38
C ARG A 385 -18.45 33.26 3.06
N VAL A 386 -18.13 34.54 2.99
CA VAL A 386 -16.74 35.01 2.88
C VAL A 386 -16.18 35.15 4.29
N VAL A 387 -14.98 34.61 4.51
CA VAL A 387 -14.24 34.83 5.76
C VAL A 387 -13.65 36.25 5.71
N PRO A 388 -14.00 37.14 6.66
CA PRO A 388 -13.54 38.53 6.64
C PRO A 388 -12.06 38.65 6.99
N ASP A 389 -11.42 39.73 6.54
CA ASP A 389 -10.06 40.14 6.92
C ASP A 389 -8.94 39.12 6.59
N THR A 390 -9.15 38.26 5.58
CA THR A 390 -8.17 37.26 5.12
C THR A 390 -7.50 37.63 3.78
N ASP A 391 -7.54 38.90 3.36
CA ASP A 391 -7.11 39.31 2.02
C ASP A 391 -5.59 39.19 1.78
N GLY A 392 -4.80 39.09 2.85
CA GLY A 392 -3.36 38.83 2.83
C GLY A 392 -2.96 37.38 3.10
N LEU A 393 -3.94 36.48 3.28
CA LEU A 393 -3.73 35.11 3.75
C LEU A 393 -4.15 34.07 2.71
N LEU A 394 -3.55 32.89 2.79
CA LEU A 394 -3.88 31.73 1.96
C LEU A 394 -4.45 30.62 2.85
N LEU A 395 -5.57 30.02 2.43
CA LEU A 395 -6.20 28.90 3.12
C LEU A 395 -5.28 27.68 3.10
N THR A 396 -5.04 27.07 4.26
CA THR A 396 -4.25 25.83 4.39
C THR A 396 -5.05 24.65 4.93
N GLY A 397 -6.10 24.90 5.72
CA GLY A 397 -6.96 23.83 6.25
C GLY A 397 -8.24 24.35 6.89
N LEU A 398 -9.24 23.47 6.97
CA LEU A 398 -10.50 23.70 7.69
C LEU A 398 -10.99 22.34 8.21
N GLU A 399 -11.26 22.25 9.51
CA GLU A 399 -11.89 21.07 10.12
C GLU A 399 -12.97 21.48 11.12
N TYR A 400 -14.07 20.72 11.16
CA TYR A 400 -15.15 20.88 12.13
C TYR A 400 -15.25 19.64 13.02
N ALA A 401 -15.40 19.86 14.33
CA ALA A 401 -15.73 18.80 15.28
C ALA A 401 -17.23 18.44 15.24
N ASP A 402 -18.06 19.43 14.91
CA ASP A 402 -19.51 19.32 14.79
C ASP A 402 -20.04 20.45 13.90
N ILE A 403 -21.37 20.51 13.69
CA ILE A 403 -22.00 21.52 12.81
C ILE A 403 -21.82 22.99 13.27
N MET A 404 -21.33 23.23 14.50
CA MET A 404 -21.15 24.56 15.08
C MET A 404 -19.67 24.93 15.22
N ASN A 405 -18.84 23.96 15.62
CA ASN A 405 -17.50 24.19 16.13
C ASN A 405 -16.43 23.74 15.13
N GLY A 406 -15.62 24.69 14.65
CA GLY A 406 -14.57 24.41 13.67
C GLY A 406 -13.35 25.29 13.80
N MET A 407 -12.26 24.84 13.19
CA MET A 407 -10.98 25.53 13.11
C MET A 407 -10.50 25.64 11.68
N LEU A 408 -10.00 26.82 11.33
CA LEU A 408 -9.48 27.17 10.02
C LEU A 408 -8.06 27.69 10.18
N THR A 409 -7.15 27.19 9.37
CA THR A 409 -5.76 27.62 9.35
C THR A 409 -5.42 28.32 8.06
N MET A 410 -4.58 29.35 8.16
CA MET A 410 -4.11 30.12 7.03
C MET A 410 -2.65 30.50 7.17
N GLU A 411 -1.97 30.75 6.06
CA GLU A 411 -0.60 31.24 6.04
C GLU A 411 -0.51 32.61 5.36
N GLY A 412 0.53 33.38 5.67
CA GLY A 412 0.81 34.63 4.97
C GLY A 412 1.16 34.39 3.50
N SER A 413 0.55 35.19 2.62
CA SER A 413 0.77 35.17 1.16
C SER A 413 2.23 35.36 0.70
N SER A 414 3.12 35.83 1.57
CA SER A 414 4.55 35.98 1.26
C SER A 414 5.37 34.71 1.53
N GLY A 415 4.76 33.71 2.16
CA GLY A 415 5.40 32.48 2.61
C GLY A 415 6.42 32.69 3.74
N GLY A 416 6.83 31.59 4.36
CA GLY A 416 7.90 31.56 5.35
C GLY A 416 7.47 31.77 6.80
N ASP A 417 6.16 31.80 7.07
CA ASP A 417 5.64 31.77 8.42
C ASP A 417 5.92 30.40 9.05
N THR A 418 6.42 30.43 10.28
CA THR A 418 6.69 29.19 11.04
C THR A 418 5.38 28.57 11.55
N TRP A 419 4.39 29.41 11.83
CA TRP A 419 3.12 29.03 12.44
C TRP A 419 1.98 29.61 11.62
N PRO A 420 0.87 28.86 11.44
CA PRO A 420 -0.28 29.39 10.75
C PRO A 420 -1.04 30.37 11.63
N HIS A 421 -1.83 31.23 11.00
CA HIS A 421 -2.93 31.92 11.65
C HIS A 421 -4.04 30.89 11.93
N VAL A 422 -4.56 30.88 13.16
CA VAL A 422 -5.57 29.92 13.59
C VAL A 422 -6.86 30.67 13.90
N TYR A 423 -7.91 30.34 13.19
CA TYR A 423 -9.25 30.88 13.38
C TYR A 423 -10.16 29.81 13.93
N MET A 424 -11.07 30.19 14.80
CA MET A 424 -12.14 29.33 15.29
C MET A 424 -13.51 29.91 14.97
N THR A 425 -14.48 29.01 14.80
CA THR A 425 -15.90 29.33 14.73
C THR A 425 -16.65 28.45 15.73
N ALA A 426 -17.65 29.04 16.39
CA ALA A 426 -18.57 28.35 17.30
C ALA A 426 -20.03 28.56 16.85
N ASP A 427 -20.24 29.00 15.61
CA ASP A 427 -21.53 29.34 15.02
C ASP A 427 -21.73 28.78 13.61
N GLY A 428 -21.03 27.68 13.29
CA GLY A 428 -21.16 26.98 12.01
C GLY A 428 -20.51 27.74 10.85
N GLY A 429 -19.52 28.59 11.13
CA GLY A 429 -18.82 29.37 10.12
C GLY A 429 -19.50 30.69 9.75
N GLU A 430 -20.48 31.15 10.53
CA GLU A 430 -21.06 32.49 10.35
C GLU A 430 -20.05 33.57 10.74
N ASN A 431 -19.22 33.32 11.75
CA ASN A 431 -18.09 34.17 12.13
C ASN A 431 -16.84 33.33 12.43
N PHE A 432 -15.69 33.90 12.06
CA PHE A 432 -14.37 33.37 12.39
C PHE A 432 -13.61 34.37 13.23
N THR A 433 -12.99 33.90 14.31
CA THR A 433 -12.16 34.72 15.21
C THR A 433 -10.77 34.12 15.29
N GLU A 434 -9.75 34.92 15.04
CA GLU A 434 -8.36 34.49 15.23
C GLU A 434 -8.07 34.29 16.71
N ILE A 435 -7.39 33.19 17.04
CA ILE A 435 -6.97 32.86 18.41
C ILE A 435 -5.45 32.77 18.50
N GLU A 436 -4.92 33.13 19.66
CA GLU A 436 -3.53 32.87 19.99
C GLU A 436 -3.36 31.38 20.32
N PHE A 437 -2.30 30.78 19.82
CA PHE A 437 -1.98 29.37 20.02
C PHE A 437 -0.63 29.24 20.74
N PRO A 438 -0.42 28.21 21.59
CA PRO A 438 0.75 28.08 22.47
C PRO A 438 2.01 27.60 21.72
N TRP A 439 2.39 28.27 20.63
CA TRP A 439 3.49 27.85 19.76
C TRP A 439 4.84 27.71 20.49
N GLU A 440 5.05 28.48 21.55
CA GLU A 440 6.23 28.45 22.40
C GLU A 440 6.36 27.17 23.25
N THR A 441 5.28 26.40 23.36
CA THR A 441 5.26 25.13 24.11
C THR A 441 5.73 23.94 23.27
N LEU A 442 5.83 24.12 21.94
CA LEU A 442 6.26 23.07 21.02
C LEU A 442 7.70 22.62 21.29
N GLY A 443 7.94 21.32 21.11
CA GLY A 443 9.26 20.73 21.16
C GLY A 443 10.19 21.24 20.05
N SER A 444 11.51 21.17 20.28
CA SER A 444 12.51 21.63 19.30
C SER A 444 12.55 20.81 18.01
N ASP A 445 11.86 19.66 17.98
CA ASP A 445 11.66 18.80 16.83
C ASP A 445 10.55 19.30 15.88
N VAL A 446 9.68 20.22 16.33
CA VAL A 446 8.67 20.87 15.51
C VAL A 446 9.20 22.22 15.02
N ILE A 447 9.67 22.24 13.77
CA ILE A 447 10.30 23.43 13.18
C ILE A 447 9.31 24.38 12.49
N PHE A 448 8.14 23.89 12.09
CA PHE A 448 7.01 24.67 11.57
C PHE A 448 5.75 23.79 11.56
N ILE A 449 4.59 24.42 11.51
CA ILE A 449 3.27 23.82 11.26
C ILE A 449 2.57 24.67 10.21
N ASN A 450 1.73 24.07 9.36
CA ASN A 450 1.07 24.77 8.26
C ASN A 450 -0.46 24.72 8.34
N LYS A 451 -1.03 23.61 8.81
CA LYS A 451 -2.49 23.44 8.78
C LYS A 451 -3.07 22.62 9.91
N VAL A 452 -4.37 22.80 10.11
CA VAL A 452 -5.22 21.83 10.82
C VAL A 452 -5.40 20.59 9.96
N ASP A 453 -5.24 19.42 10.58
CA ASP A 453 -5.47 18.11 9.96
C ASP A 453 -6.69 17.40 10.52
N SER A 454 -7.00 17.61 11.81
CA SER A 454 -8.16 17.00 12.46
C SER A 454 -8.56 17.78 13.69
N LEU A 455 -9.86 17.89 13.95
CA LEU A 455 -10.44 18.47 15.16
C LEU A 455 -11.57 17.55 15.63
N VAL A 456 -11.42 16.97 16.81
CA VAL A 456 -12.38 16.02 17.39
C VAL A 456 -12.79 16.47 18.78
N TYR A 457 -14.06 16.33 19.13
CA TYR A 457 -14.57 16.59 20.49
C TYR A 457 -15.15 15.33 21.11
N GLU A 458 -14.46 14.80 22.11
CA GLU A 458 -14.85 13.57 22.79
C GLU A 458 -14.62 13.67 24.28
N ASN A 459 -15.51 13.06 25.08
CA ASN A 459 -15.39 12.99 26.54
C ASN A 459 -15.19 14.36 27.23
N GLY A 460 -15.74 15.42 26.65
CA GLY A 460 -15.64 16.78 27.21
C GLY A 460 -14.35 17.52 26.86
N ARG A 461 -13.57 17.03 25.89
CA ARG A 461 -12.29 17.63 25.51
C ARG A 461 -12.14 17.66 23.99
N TYR A 462 -11.65 18.78 23.48
CA TYR A 462 -11.18 18.89 22.11
C TYR A 462 -9.78 18.29 21.98
N THR A 463 -9.57 17.54 20.91
CA THR A 463 -8.26 17.10 20.44
C THR A 463 -8.05 17.67 19.05
N LEU A 464 -6.96 18.42 18.88
CA LEU A 464 -6.58 19.05 17.61
C LEU A 464 -5.26 18.47 17.15
N ILE A 465 -5.24 18.00 15.90
CA ILE A 465 -4.01 17.62 15.21
C ILE A 465 -3.72 18.70 14.18
N MET A 466 -2.51 19.25 14.25
CA MET A 466 -1.96 20.13 13.23
C MET A 466 -0.74 19.51 12.59
N GLY A 467 -0.51 19.80 11.33
CA GLY A 467 0.58 19.23 10.56
C GLY A 467 1.21 20.18 9.57
N GLN A 468 2.20 19.66 8.85
CA GLN A 468 3.00 20.39 7.88
C GLN A 468 2.45 20.34 6.45
N GLY A 469 1.29 19.67 6.25
CA GLY A 469 0.70 19.44 4.92
C GLY A 469 1.70 18.79 3.95
N GLY A 470 1.67 19.20 2.68
CA GLY A 470 2.62 18.72 1.67
C GLY A 470 4.10 19.08 1.90
N TYR A 471 4.43 19.87 2.94
CA TYR A 471 5.81 20.29 3.22
C TYR A 471 6.55 19.36 4.19
N GLY A 472 5.86 18.43 4.85
CA GLY A 472 6.48 17.50 5.80
C GLY A 472 5.47 16.67 6.58
N ASN A 473 5.98 15.75 7.39
CA ASN A 473 5.18 14.73 8.08
C ASN A 473 5.13 14.88 9.61
N ARG A 474 5.68 15.97 10.15
CA ARG A 474 5.54 16.26 11.59
C ARG A 474 4.10 16.67 11.90
N LYS A 475 3.52 16.04 12.92
CA LYS A 475 2.23 16.40 13.52
C LYS A 475 2.44 16.88 14.95
N ALA A 476 1.57 17.78 15.40
CA ALA A 476 1.49 18.26 16.76
C ALA A 476 0.07 18.07 17.28
N ARG A 477 -0.06 17.41 18.44
CA ARG A 477 -1.33 17.16 19.12
C ARG A 477 -1.52 18.17 20.24
N PHE A 478 -2.70 18.77 20.25
CA PHE A 478 -3.12 19.70 21.28
C PHE A 478 -4.46 19.28 21.88
N SER A 479 -4.72 19.68 23.12
CA SER A 479 -6.02 19.50 23.75
C SER A 479 -6.53 20.75 24.46
N ALA A 480 -7.86 20.87 24.55
CA ALA A 480 -8.54 21.97 25.26
C ALA A 480 -9.91 21.54 25.77
N GLU A 481 -10.40 22.15 26.86
CA GLU A 481 -11.78 21.94 27.35
C GLU A 481 -12.83 22.76 26.55
N ALA A 482 -12.38 23.81 25.86
CA ALA A 482 -13.22 24.69 25.05
C ALA A 482 -12.44 25.19 23.84
N LEU A 483 -13.14 25.44 22.73
CA LEU A 483 -12.53 25.85 21.45
C LEU A 483 -11.83 27.22 21.55
N ASP A 484 -12.42 28.14 22.30
CA ASP A 484 -11.92 29.48 22.63
C ASP A 484 -11.07 29.52 23.91
N GLY A 485 -10.76 28.34 24.46
CA GLY A 485 -10.02 28.16 25.70
C GLY A 485 -8.50 28.10 25.52
N GLU A 486 -7.83 27.73 26.61
CA GLU A 486 -6.38 27.49 26.60
C GLU A 486 -6.10 26.11 25.99
N TRP A 487 -5.30 26.11 24.92
CA TRP A 487 -4.81 24.90 24.28
C TRP A 487 -3.51 24.43 24.94
N THR A 488 -3.38 23.13 25.14
CA THR A 488 -2.19 22.50 25.73
C THR A 488 -1.54 21.60 24.69
N PHE A 489 -0.24 21.79 24.44
CA PHE A 489 0.56 20.85 23.65
C PHE A 489 0.75 19.55 24.45
N GLU A 490 0.39 18.43 23.83
CA GLU A 490 0.52 17.10 24.44
C GLU A 490 1.81 16.43 23.96
N GLU A 491 1.96 16.31 22.64
CA GLU A 491 3.08 15.63 22.02
C GLU A 491 3.22 16.02 20.54
N SER A 492 4.40 15.76 20.01
CA SER A 492 4.69 15.75 18.59
C SER A 492 5.08 14.35 18.16
N TYR A 493 4.59 13.95 17.00
CA TYR A 493 4.90 12.65 16.42
C TYR A 493 5.01 12.81 14.91
N ILE A 494 5.52 11.78 14.26
CA ILE A 494 5.52 11.76 12.81
C ILE A 494 4.25 11.05 12.39
N GLY A 495 3.39 11.76 11.68
CA GLY A 495 2.15 11.22 11.16
C GLY A 495 2.26 10.95 9.68
N THR A 496 1.42 10.05 9.22
CA THR A 496 1.33 9.65 7.82
C THR A 496 1.13 10.85 6.90
N VAL A 497 1.91 10.92 5.82
CA VAL A 497 1.72 11.86 4.71
C VAL A 497 1.82 11.04 3.44
N HIS A 498 0.70 10.74 2.82
CA HIS A 498 0.67 10.20 1.47
C HIS A 498 -0.21 11.09 0.61
N THR A 499 0.40 11.48 -0.50
CA THR A 499 -0.23 12.08 -1.65
C THR A 499 0.33 11.29 -2.82
N TRP A 500 -0.33 10.24 -3.29
CA TRP A 500 0.07 9.64 -4.56
C TRP A 500 -0.70 10.32 -5.69
N GLY A 501 0.03 10.70 -6.74
CA GLY A 501 -0.47 11.40 -7.92
C GLY A 501 -0.59 10.48 -9.11
#